data_AF-A0A182T5I4-F1
#
_entry.id   AF-A0A182T5I4-F1
#
_cell.length_a   1.000
_cell.length_b   1.000
_cell.length_c   1.000
_cell.angle_alpha   90.00
_cell.angle_beta   90.00
_cell.angle_gamma   90.00
#
_symmetry.space_group_name_H-M   'P 1'
#
loop_
_entity.id
_entity.type
_entity.pdbx_description
1 polymer ?
#
loop_
_entity_poly.entity_id
_entity_poly.type
_entity_poly.pdbx_seq_one_letter_code
_entity_poly.pdbx_strand_id
1 'polypeptide(L)'
;NYNATRRRLALRIIGTLAGILIGLPVLYFVPSLEGQMILIVISGVLFFAFRTVQYAHATMFITLLVLLCFNLLGEGFEVAAPRIYDTLLGCAIAWAAVSFIWPDWKFRQLPAMVSKTLNANCRYLDAILVQYHQGKDNGLPYRIARRDAHNSDAELASVISNMSADPNANKAIQDAAFRLLCLNHTLLSYISALGAHRKRLNNSAVLDLLNDAVCYVDGALHHDAQDHQRITQALETLSLRIGLLTPEPESEEQLVLQQIGLVLELLPELTALNAQIGNAA
;
A
#
# COMPACT_ATOMS: atom_id res chain seq x y z
N ASN A 1 1.45 -10.27 2.45
CA ASN A 1 0.62 -10.46 1.23
C ASN A 1 0.21 -11.92 1.00
N TYR A 2 -0.76 -12.42 1.77
CA TYR A 2 -1.36 -13.74 1.59
C TYR A 2 -1.83 -13.99 0.14
N ASN A 3 -2.53 -12.99 -0.44
CA ASN A 3 -3.06 -13.06 -1.81
C ASN A 3 -1.96 -13.17 -2.89
N ALA A 4 -0.85 -12.44 -2.72
CA ALA A 4 0.28 -12.52 -3.64
C ALA A 4 0.95 -13.91 -3.59
N THR A 5 1.05 -14.52 -2.41
CA THR A 5 1.56 -15.89 -2.28
C THR A 5 0.60 -16.90 -2.89
N ARG A 6 -0.71 -16.82 -2.59
CA ARG A 6 -1.73 -17.70 -3.19
C ARG A 6 -1.72 -17.64 -4.72
N ARG A 7 -1.65 -16.43 -5.28
CA ARG A 7 -1.53 -16.23 -6.74
C ARG A 7 -0.26 -16.85 -7.30
N ARG A 8 0.90 -16.67 -6.66
CA ARG A 8 2.17 -17.27 -7.10
C ARG A 8 2.15 -18.80 -7.04
N LEU A 9 1.56 -19.38 -6.00
CA LEU A 9 1.38 -20.83 -5.89
C LEU A 9 0.51 -21.37 -7.02
N ALA A 10 -0.63 -20.72 -7.30
CA ALA A 10 -1.50 -21.10 -8.41
C ALA A 10 -0.78 -21.01 -9.78
N LEU A 11 -0.08 -19.91 -10.04
CA LEU A 11 0.71 -19.75 -11.27
C LEU A 11 1.83 -20.79 -11.39
N ARG A 12 2.43 -21.23 -10.27
CA ARG A 12 3.45 -22.29 -10.27
C ARG A 12 2.85 -23.64 -10.68
N ILE A 13 1.69 -23.98 -10.13
CA ILE A 13 0.98 -25.22 -10.48
C ILE A 13 0.59 -25.20 -11.97
N ILE A 14 -0.08 -24.14 -12.43
CA ILE A 14 -0.52 -24.00 -13.82
C ILE A 14 0.67 -24.06 -14.78
N GLY A 15 1.75 -23.32 -14.49
CA GLY A 15 2.94 -23.30 -15.34
C GLY A 15 3.62 -24.66 -15.41
N THR A 16 3.71 -25.40 -14.31
CA THR A 16 4.32 -26.74 -14.29
C THR A 16 3.48 -27.73 -15.09
N LEU A 17 2.16 -27.74 -14.92
CA LEU A 17 1.26 -28.61 -15.68
C LEU A 17 1.33 -28.30 -17.18
N ALA A 18 1.30 -27.03 -17.56
CA ALA A 18 1.47 -26.62 -18.96
C ALA A 18 2.85 -27.04 -19.51
N GLY A 19 3.91 -26.89 -18.72
CA GLY A 19 5.27 -27.27 -19.11
C GLY A 19 5.42 -28.76 -19.36
N ILE A 20 4.76 -29.59 -18.55
CA ILE A 20 4.74 -31.05 -18.73
C ILE A 20 3.86 -31.43 -19.93
N LEU A 21 2.66 -30.83 -20.03
CA LEU A 21 1.74 -31.09 -21.13
C LEU A 21 2.34 -30.78 -22.50
N ILE A 22 3.15 -29.73 -22.59
CA ILE A 22 3.89 -29.36 -23.80
C ILE A 22 5.19 -30.18 -23.92
N GLY A 23 5.88 -30.42 -22.79
CA GLY A 23 7.18 -31.07 -22.75
C GLY A 23 7.13 -32.52 -23.22
N LEU A 24 6.15 -33.30 -22.77
CA LEU A 24 6.04 -34.71 -23.13
C LEU A 24 5.88 -34.94 -24.65
N PRO A 25 4.99 -34.23 -25.38
CA PRO A 25 4.98 -34.26 -26.84
C PRO A 25 6.30 -33.84 -27.47
N VAL A 26 6.94 -32.78 -26.96
CA VAL A 26 8.23 -32.31 -27.50
C VAL A 26 9.31 -33.38 -27.35
N LEU A 27 9.38 -34.08 -26.22
CA LEU A 27 10.32 -35.20 -26.02
C LEU A 27 10.06 -36.34 -27.01
N TYR A 28 8.79 -36.64 -27.28
CA TYR A 28 8.40 -37.69 -28.22
C TYR A 28 8.72 -37.34 -29.68
N PHE A 29 8.43 -36.11 -30.11
CA PHE A 29 8.61 -35.69 -31.51
C PHE A 29 10.03 -35.21 -31.84
N VAL A 30 10.84 -34.84 -30.85
CA VAL A 30 12.22 -34.36 -31.03
C VAL A 30 13.21 -35.25 -30.26
N PRO A 31 13.46 -36.47 -30.75
CA PRO A 31 14.43 -37.38 -30.11
C PRO A 31 15.89 -37.02 -30.41
N SER A 32 16.15 -36.10 -31.35
CA SER A 32 17.52 -35.74 -31.75
C SER A 32 18.25 -34.92 -30.69
N LEU A 33 19.52 -35.26 -30.46
CA LEU A 33 20.39 -34.56 -29.50
C LEU A 33 20.52 -33.07 -29.81
N GLU A 34 20.76 -32.74 -31.09
CA GLU A 34 20.89 -31.35 -31.56
C GLU A 34 19.60 -30.55 -31.34
N GLY A 35 18.44 -31.16 -31.63
CA GLY A 35 17.13 -30.54 -31.40
C GLY A 35 16.87 -30.26 -29.92
N GLN A 36 17.22 -31.20 -29.05
CA GLN A 36 17.10 -31.03 -27.61
C GLN A 36 18.01 -29.93 -27.07
N MET A 37 19.26 -29.85 -27.52
CA MET A 37 20.18 -28.77 -27.12
C MET A 37 19.65 -27.39 -27.50
N ILE A 38 19.13 -27.23 -28.72
CA ILE A 38 18.53 -25.96 -29.16
C ILE A 38 17.33 -25.61 -28.28
N LEU A 39 16.44 -26.58 -28.02
CA LEU A 39 15.25 -26.36 -27.20
C LEU A 39 15.59 -26.05 -25.73
N ILE A 40 16.66 -26.63 -25.18
CA ILE A 40 17.19 -26.30 -23.85
C ILE A 40 17.62 -24.83 -23.80
N VAL A 41 18.40 -24.38 -24.78
CA VAL A 41 18.84 -22.97 -24.84
C VAL A 41 17.64 -22.04 -24.95
N ILE A 42 16.70 -22.33 -25.85
CA ILE A 42 15.47 -21.52 -26.01
C ILE A 42 14.67 -21.48 -24.72
N SER A 43 14.42 -22.64 -24.09
CA SER A 43 13.66 -22.72 -22.83
C SER A 43 14.37 -21.95 -21.71
N GLY A 44 15.69 -22.03 -21.62
CA GLY A 44 16.49 -21.28 -20.65
C GLY A 44 16.38 -19.76 -20.86
N VAL A 45 16.55 -19.28 -22.10
CA VAL A 45 16.42 -17.86 -22.43
C VAL A 45 15.02 -17.35 -22.11
N LEU A 46 13.98 -18.09 -22.51
CA LEU A 46 12.59 -17.70 -22.26
C LEU A 46 12.25 -17.71 -20.76
N PHE A 47 12.80 -18.65 -19.98
CA PHE A 47 12.69 -18.61 -18.53
C PHE A 47 13.24 -17.30 -17.96
N PHE A 48 14.47 -16.92 -18.33
CA PHE A 48 15.08 -15.69 -17.84
C PHE A 48 14.36 -14.43 -18.34
N ALA A 49 13.82 -14.45 -19.56
CA ALA A 49 13.04 -13.34 -20.11
C ALA A 49 11.73 -13.13 -19.35
N PHE A 50 11.02 -14.21 -18.97
CA PHE A 50 9.70 -14.10 -18.34
C PHE A 50 9.72 -14.11 -16.81
N ARG A 51 10.83 -14.45 -16.15
CA ARG A 51 10.87 -14.65 -14.67
C ARG A 51 10.39 -13.47 -13.84
N THR A 52 10.54 -12.23 -14.32
CA THR A 52 10.13 -11.00 -13.62
C THR A 52 8.78 -10.47 -14.07
N VAL A 53 8.27 -10.89 -15.23
CA VAL A 53 7.06 -10.34 -15.86
C VAL A 53 5.88 -11.30 -15.78
N GLN A 54 6.06 -12.56 -16.21
CA GLN A 54 4.99 -13.55 -16.35
C GLN A 54 5.37 -14.87 -15.68
N TYR A 55 5.10 -14.96 -14.37
CA TYR A 55 5.57 -16.06 -13.52
C TYR A 55 5.09 -17.47 -13.96
N ALA A 56 3.87 -17.59 -14.50
CA ALA A 56 3.39 -18.87 -15.04
C ALA A 56 4.20 -19.33 -16.26
N HIS A 57 4.49 -18.43 -17.20
CA HIS A 57 5.31 -18.72 -18.37
C HIS A 57 6.74 -19.09 -17.97
N ALA A 58 7.33 -18.35 -17.02
CA ALA A 58 8.63 -18.71 -16.47
C ALA A 58 8.62 -20.13 -15.87
N THR A 59 7.59 -20.48 -15.09
CA THR A 59 7.46 -21.81 -14.51
C THR A 59 7.28 -22.91 -15.55
N MET A 60 6.60 -22.61 -16.66
CA MET A 60 6.47 -23.52 -17.81
C MET A 60 7.85 -23.78 -18.46
N PHE A 61 8.59 -22.72 -18.79
CA PHE A 61 9.89 -22.84 -19.46
C PHE A 61 10.96 -23.51 -18.61
N ILE A 62 11.00 -23.25 -17.29
CA ILE A 62 11.93 -23.98 -16.41
C ILE A 62 11.56 -25.46 -16.31
N THR A 63 10.28 -25.81 -16.40
CA THR A 63 9.83 -27.21 -16.40
C THR A 63 10.22 -27.90 -17.71
N LEU A 64 10.02 -27.24 -18.85
CA LEU A 64 10.50 -27.72 -20.15
C LEU A 64 12.01 -27.93 -20.16
N LEU A 65 12.77 -26.95 -19.66
CA LEU A 65 14.23 -27.03 -19.55
C LEU A 65 14.65 -28.27 -18.76
N VAL A 66 14.06 -28.49 -17.58
CA VAL A 66 14.39 -29.64 -16.72
C VAL A 66 14.05 -30.95 -17.42
N LEU A 67 12.86 -31.09 -18.03
CA LEU A 67 12.48 -32.30 -18.75
C LEU A 67 13.45 -32.62 -19.89
N LEU A 68 13.82 -31.61 -20.68
CA LEU A 68 14.78 -31.78 -21.77
C LEU A 68 16.18 -32.16 -21.25
N CYS A 69 16.65 -31.55 -20.17
CA CYS A 69 17.93 -31.90 -19.56
C CYS A 69 17.96 -33.35 -19.06
N PHE A 70 16.89 -33.85 -18.44
CA PHE A 70 16.80 -35.24 -18.00
C PHE A 70 16.58 -36.21 -19.16
N ASN A 71 15.94 -35.76 -20.24
CA ASN A 71 15.81 -36.57 -21.46
C ASN A 71 17.16 -36.86 -22.12
N LEU A 72 18.14 -35.96 -22.01
CA LEU A 72 19.53 -36.23 -22.43
C LEU A 72 20.18 -37.38 -21.64
N LEU A 73 19.69 -37.66 -20.43
CA LEU A 73 20.14 -38.75 -19.57
C LEU A 73 19.30 -40.02 -19.74
N GLY A 74 18.28 -40.01 -20.61
CA GLY A 74 17.35 -41.11 -20.83
C GLY A 74 16.11 -41.09 -19.92
N GLU A 75 15.99 -40.11 -19.02
CA GLU A 75 15.02 -40.09 -17.91
C GLU A 75 13.91 -39.03 -18.08
N GLY A 76 13.73 -38.51 -19.29
CA GLY A 76 12.86 -37.35 -19.55
C GLY A 76 11.38 -37.56 -19.20
N PHE A 77 10.87 -38.78 -19.44
CA PHE A 77 9.48 -39.15 -19.13
C PHE A 77 9.29 -39.48 -17.64
N GLU A 78 10.28 -40.11 -17.02
CA GLU A 78 10.20 -40.53 -15.61
C GLU A 78 10.17 -39.33 -14.66
N VAL A 79 10.78 -38.21 -15.04
CA VAL A 79 10.85 -36.98 -14.24
C VAL A 79 9.55 -36.16 -14.26
N ALA A 80 8.64 -36.43 -15.20
CA ALA A 80 7.38 -35.68 -15.30
C ALA A 80 6.47 -35.88 -14.07
N ALA A 81 6.28 -37.12 -13.62
CA ALA A 81 5.41 -37.42 -12.48
C ALA A 81 5.96 -36.87 -11.13
N PRO A 82 7.25 -37.08 -10.78
CA PRO A 82 7.88 -36.42 -9.64
C PRO A 82 7.72 -34.91 -9.67
N ARG A 83 7.81 -34.29 -10.84
CA ARG A 83 7.70 -32.83 -10.97
C ARG A 83 6.31 -32.30 -10.60
N ILE A 84 5.25 -33.03 -10.94
CA ILE A 84 3.89 -32.70 -10.49
C ILE A 84 3.79 -32.85 -8.99
N TYR A 85 4.24 -34.00 -8.46
CA TYR A 85 4.18 -34.31 -7.04
C TYR A 85 4.92 -33.27 -6.19
N ASP A 86 6.17 -32.97 -6.52
CA ASP A 86 7.00 -32.00 -5.79
C ASP A 86 6.41 -30.59 -5.85
N THR A 87 5.82 -30.21 -6.98
CA THR A 87 5.20 -28.89 -7.13
C THR A 87 3.93 -28.79 -6.29
N LEU A 88 3.08 -29.81 -6.31
CA LEU A 88 1.86 -29.84 -5.50
C LEU A 88 2.19 -29.89 -4.01
N LEU A 89 3.10 -30.76 -3.59
CA LEU A 89 3.52 -30.90 -2.19
C LEU A 89 4.17 -29.61 -1.68
N GLY A 90 5.11 -29.04 -2.44
CA GLY A 90 5.75 -27.77 -2.09
C GLY A 90 4.77 -26.61 -2.03
N CYS A 91 3.79 -26.56 -2.94
CA CYS A 91 2.73 -25.55 -2.88
C CYS A 91 1.78 -25.75 -1.69
N ALA A 92 1.45 -27.00 -1.35
CA ALA A 92 0.62 -27.34 -0.19
C ALA A 92 1.30 -26.94 1.12
N ILE A 93 2.59 -27.25 1.28
CA ILE A 93 3.38 -26.85 2.46
C ILE A 93 3.46 -25.32 2.56
N ALA A 94 3.76 -24.63 1.45
CA ALA A 94 3.83 -23.17 1.44
C ALA A 94 2.48 -22.52 1.75
N TRP A 95 1.39 -23.07 1.23
CA TRP A 95 0.03 -22.63 1.55
C TRP A 95 -0.31 -22.84 3.02
N ALA A 96 0.00 -24.02 3.58
CA ALA A 96 -0.22 -24.32 4.99
C ALA A 96 0.60 -23.39 5.89
N ALA A 97 1.89 -23.18 5.60
CA ALA A 97 2.74 -22.26 6.36
C ALA A 97 2.17 -20.84 6.38
N VAL A 98 1.74 -20.32 5.23
CA VAL A 98 1.16 -18.97 5.12
C VAL A 98 -0.22 -18.88 5.77
N SER A 99 -0.98 -19.97 5.83
CA SER A 99 -2.32 -19.99 6.41
C SER A 99 -2.31 -20.17 7.93
N PHE A 100 -1.37 -20.96 8.47
CA PHE A 100 -1.33 -21.33 9.90
C PHE A 100 -0.28 -20.58 10.71
N ILE A 101 0.89 -20.24 10.15
CA ILE A 101 2.01 -19.62 10.90
C ILE A 101 1.89 -18.09 10.94
N TRP A 102 1.40 -17.47 9.85
CA TRP A 102 1.29 -16.01 9.73
C TRP A 102 -0.13 -15.54 9.37
N PRO A 103 -1.12 -15.71 10.26
CA PRO A 103 -2.46 -15.19 10.03
C PRO A 103 -2.58 -13.67 10.30
N ASP A 104 -1.59 -12.85 9.92
CA ASP A 104 -1.58 -11.38 10.11
C ASP A 104 -2.66 -10.61 9.29
N TRP A 105 -3.45 -11.33 8.50
CA TRP A 105 -4.48 -10.81 7.60
C TRP A 105 -5.86 -10.67 8.25
N LYS A 106 -6.05 -11.21 9.46
CA LYS A 106 -7.28 -11.00 10.21
C LYS A 106 -7.26 -9.58 10.78
N PHE A 107 -7.94 -8.63 10.12
CA PHE A 107 -8.64 -7.41 10.59
C PHE A 107 -8.17 -6.62 11.83
N ARG A 108 -7.57 -7.27 12.83
CA ARG A 108 -6.99 -6.77 14.07
C ARG A 108 -5.87 -5.72 13.92
N GLN A 109 -5.45 -5.40 12.70
CA GLN A 109 -4.50 -4.30 12.48
C GLN A 109 -5.11 -3.08 11.77
N LEU A 110 -6.35 -3.12 11.27
CA LEU A 110 -6.89 -1.98 10.52
C LEU A 110 -7.04 -0.71 11.39
N PRO A 111 -7.68 -0.75 12.57
CA PRO A 111 -7.76 0.43 13.44
C PRO A 111 -6.38 0.93 13.89
N ALA A 112 -5.46 0.01 14.21
CA ALA A 112 -4.09 0.36 14.58
C ALA A 112 -3.32 1.01 13.41
N MET A 113 -3.53 0.54 12.18
CA MET A 113 -2.93 1.10 10.98
C MET A 113 -3.49 2.50 10.68
N VAL A 114 -4.81 2.67 10.78
CA VAL A 114 -5.47 3.97 10.62
C VAL A 114 -4.91 4.96 11.65
N SER A 115 -4.90 4.59 12.93
CA SER A 115 -4.34 5.43 14.01
C SER A 115 -2.88 5.79 13.76
N LYS A 116 -2.04 4.81 13.35
CA LYS A 116 -0.64 5.05 12.98
C LYS A 116 -0.51 6.06 11.83
N THR A 117 -1.31 5.91 10.77
CA THR A 117 -1.25 6.79 9.60
C THR A 117 -1.71 8.20 9.91
N LEU A 118 -2.82 8.36 10.66
CA LEU A 118 -3.30 9.67 11.09
C LEU A 118 -2.30 10.38 12.00
N ASN A 119 -1.69 9.66 12.94
CA ASN A 119 -0.65 10.21 13.81
C ASN A 119 0.61 10.62 13.02
N ALA A 120 1.01 9.84 12.01
CA ALA A 120 2.12 10.20 11.13
C ALA A 120 1.83 11.49 10.33
N ASN A 121 0.59 11.69 9.89
CA ASN A 121 0.17 12.94 9.25
C ASN A 121 0.22 14.13 10.22
N CYS A 122 -0.27 13.98 11.45
CA CYS A 122 -0.18 15.03 12.48
C CYS A 122 1.27 15.42 12.75
N ARG A 123 2.17 14.45 12.96
CA ARG A 123 3.61 14.74 13.17
C ARG A 123 4.25 15.45 11.98
N TYR A 124 3.82 15.12 10.76
CA TYR A 124 4.31 15.81 9.58
C TYR A 124 3.82 17.26 9.53
N LEU A 125 2.55 17.49 9.87
CA LEU A 125 1.96 18.82 9.99
C LEU A 125 2.66 19.66 11.08
N ASP A 126 2.95 19.07 12.25
CA ASP A 126 3.71 19.72 13.33
C ASP A 126 5.12 20.13 12.87
N ALA A 127 5.82 19.23 12.17
CA ALA A 127 7.14 19.51 11.63
C ALA A 127 7.13 20.65 10.59
N ILE A 128 6.02 20.81 9.87
CA ILE A 128 5.80 21.95 8.97
C ILE A 128 5.53 23.24 9.76
N LEU A 129 4.68 23.17 10.78
CA LEU A 129 4.33 24.31 11.64
C LEU A 129 5.56 24.95 12.29
N VAL A 130 6.50 24.14 12.78
CA VAL A 130 7.78 24.62 13.32
C VAL A 130 8.54 25.47 12.29
N GLN A 131 8.50 25.10 11.01
CA GLN A 131 9.22 25.82 9.95
C GLN A 131 8.51 27.09 9.47
N TYR A 132 7.19 27.18 9.63
CA TYR A 132 6.49 28.45 9.46
C TYR A 132 6.94 29.49 10.49
N HIS A 133 7.26 29.07 11.72
CA HIS A 133 7.78 29.96 12.76
C HIS A 133 9.29 30.26 12.62
N GLN A 134 10.11 29.23 12.45
CA GLN A 134 11.57 29.32 12.54
C GLN A 134 12.26 29.52 11.19
N GLY A 135 11.53 29.28 10.10
CA GLY A 135 12.05 29.26 8.75
C GLY A 135 12.38 27.86 8.22
N LYS A 136 12.55 27.80 6.91
CA LYS A 136 12.68 26.56 6.17
C LYS A 136 14.02 25.89 6.47
N ASP A 137 13.95 24.67 6.99
CA ASP A 137 15.07 23.77 7.17
C ASP A 137 14.77 22.41 6.49
N ASN A 138 15.80 21.76 5.98
CA ASN A 138 15.71 20.38 5.48
C ASN A 138 16.37 19.38 6.45
N GLY A 139 16.46 19.75 7.73
CA GLY A 139 16.96 18.94 8.81
C GLY A 139 16.28 17.56 8.91
N LEU A 140 16.97 16.66 9.61
CA LEU A 140 16.55 15.28 9.76
C LEU A 140 15.12 15.11 10.33
N PRO A 141 14.68 15.88 11.35
CA PRO A 141 13.34 15.72 11.93
C PRO A 141 12.21 15.87 10.90
N TYR A 142 12.27 16.93 10.08
CA TYR A 142 11.28 17.17 9.02
C TYR A 142 11.27 16.04 7.98
N ARG A 143 12.45 15.57 7.56
CA ARG A 143 12.57 14.52 6.54
C ARG A 143 12.03 13.18 7.03
N ILE A 144 12.24 12.85 8.31
CA ILE A 144 11.69 11.65 8.94
C ILE A 144 10.16 11.75 8.98
N ALA A 145 9.60 12.85 9.50
CA ALA A 145 8.15 13.03 9.60
C ALA A 145 7.46 12.93 8.22
N ARG A 146 8.01 13.59 7.20
CA ARG A 146 7.52 13.48 5.82
C ARG A 146 7.56 12.05 5.28
N ARG A 147 8.69 11.36 5.46
CA ARG A 147 8.86 9.98 4.99
C ARG A 147 7.86 9.05 5.69
N ASP A 148 7.72 9.19 7.00
CA ASP A 148 6.89 8.29 7.80
C ASP A 148 5.40 8.49 7.49
N ALA A 149 4.95 9.70 7.19
CA ALA A 149 3.60 9.98 6.69
C ALA A 149 3.32 9.28 5.35
N HIS A 150 4.18 9.45 4.33
CA HIS A 150 4.02 8.79 3.04
C HIS A 150 4.15 7.26 3.12
N ASN A 151 5.04 6.75 3.98
CA ASN A 151 5.19 5.31 4.18
C ASN A 151 3.93 4.72 4.84
N SER A 152 3.36 5.41 5.82
CA SER A 152 2.14 4.94 6.51
C SER A 152 0.91 5.01 5.61
N ASP A 153 0.80 6.00 4.71
CA ASP A 153 -0.23 6.05 3.66
C ASP A 153 -0.12 4.85 2.70
N ALA A 154 1.09 4.54 2.22
CA ALA A 154 1.34 3.40 1.36
C ALA A 154 1.06 2.05 2.06
N GLU A 155 1.40 1.94 3.35
CA GLU A 155 1.11 0.76 4.16
C GLU A 155 -0.39 0.58 4.36
N LEU A 156 -1.13 1.65 4.69
CA LEU A 156 -2.58 1.66 4.79
C LEU A 156 -3.26 1.23 3.47
N ALA A 157 -2.80 1.77 2.33
CA ALA A 157 -3.27 1.37 1.01
C ALA A 157 -3.06 -0.13 0.75
N SER A 158 -1.91 -0.67 1.17
CA SER A 158 -1.62 -2.10 1.05
C SER A 158 -2.53 -2.97 1.93
N VAL A 159 -2.79 -2.55 3.17
CA VAL A 159 -3.72 -3.25 4.08
C VAL A 159 -5.12 -3.29 3.49
N ILE A 160 -5.62 -2.16 3.01
CA ILE A 160 -6.99 -2.05 2.44
C ILE A 160 -7.11 -2.83 1.14
N SER A 161 -6.10 -2.79 0.26
CA SER A 161 -6.08 -3.59 -0.97
C SER A 161 -6.03 -5.10 -0.69
N ASN A 162 -5.32 -5.52 0.35
CA ASN A 162 -5.33 -6.92 0.77
C ASN A 162 -6.69 -7.33 1.33
N MET A 163 -7.33 -6.45 2.09
CA MET A 163 -8.67 -6.65 2.65
C MET A 163 -9.75 -6.74 1.56
N SER A 164 -9.67 -5.95 0.48
CA SER A 164 -10.64 -5.99 -0.62
C SER A 164 -10.63 -7.32 -1.39
N ALA A 165 -9.55 -8.09 -1.28
CA ALA A 165 -9.42 -9.41 -1.89
C ALA A 165 -9.89 -10.56 -0.98
N ASP A 166 -10.32 -10.26 0.27
CA ASP A 166 -10.93 -11.24 1.17
C ASP A 166 -12.45 -11.34 0.91
N PRO A 167 -12.97 -12.50 0.45
CA PRO A 167 -14.40 -12.69 0.18
C PRO A 167 -15.27 -12.72 1.44
N ASN A 168 -14.70 -12.92 2.63
CA ASN A 168 -15.45 -13.01 3.89
C ASN A 168 -15.48 -11.69 4.67
N ALA A 169 -14.84 -10.64 4.15
CA ALA A 169 -14.77 -9.34 4.77
C ALA A 169 -16.15 -8.66 4.85
N ASN A 170 -16.38 -7.90 5.92
CA ASN A 170 -17.58 -7.05 6.02
C ASN A 170 -17.50 -5.92 4.99
N LYS A 171 -18.40 -5.94 3.99
CA LYS A 171 -18.47 -4.94 2.91
C LYS A 171 -18.60 -3.50 3.44
N ALA A 172 -19.32 -3.28 4.54
CA ALA A 172 -19.46 -1.95 5.12
C ALA A 172 -18.13 -1.41 5.67
N ILE A 173 -17.32 -2.27 6.29
CA ILE A 173 -15.98 -1.90 6.78
C ILE A 173 -15.02 -1.68 5.60
N GLN A 174 -15.12 -2.50 4.56
CA GLN A 174 -14.31 -2.32 3.35
C GLN A 174 -14.57 -0.98 2.68
N ASP A 175 -15.84 -0.61 2.52
CA ASP A 175 -16.23 0.67 1.92
C ASP A 175 -15.78 1.86 2.78
N ALA A 176 -16.00 1.77 4.10
CA ALA A 176 -15.54 2.79 5.04
C ALA A 176 -14.00 2.96 5.01
N ALA A 177 -13.24 1.86 4.97
CA ALA A 177 -11.79 1.90 4.90
C ALA A 177 -11.30 2.49 3.58
N PHE A 178 -11.92 2.12 2.44
CA PHE A 178 -11.56 2.68 1.13
C PHE A 178 -11.82 4.18 1.08
N ARG A 179 -12.97 4.65 1.58
CA ARG A 179 -13.26 6.09 1.69
C ARG A 179 -12.25 6.79 2.60
N LEU A 180 -11.93 6.20 3.76
CA LEU A 180 -10.93 6.75 4.67
C LEU A 180 -9.56 6.87 3.99
N LEU A 181 -9.14 5.85 3.22
CA LEU A 181 -7.88 5.90 2.46
C LEU A 181 -7.87 7.06 1.47
N CYS A 182 -8.95 7.26 0.71
CA CYS A 182 -9.06 8.37 -0.23
C CYS A 182 -8.95 9.72 0.49
N LEU A 183 -9.68 9.91 1.60
CA LEU A 183 -9.62 11.15 2.39
C LEU A 183 -8.23 11.35 3.01
N ASN A 184 -7.61 10.28 3.52
CA ASN A 184 -6.25 10.34 4.07
C ASN A 184 -5.21 10.73 3.01
N HIS A 185 -5.34 10.18 1.80
CA HIS A 185 -4.44 10.53 0.69
C HIS A 185 -4.61 11.99 0.27
N THR A 186 -5.84 12.50 0.22
CA THR A 186 -6.13 13.92 -0.04
C THR A 186 -5.59 14.80 1.09
N LEU A 187 -5.80 14.43 2.36
CA LEU A 187 -5.26 15.11 3.54
C LEU A 187 -3.73 15.22 3.45
N LEU A 188 -3.04 14.10 3.18
CA LEU A 188 -1.59 14.08 3.02
C LEU A 188 -1.11 14.94 1.84
N SER A 189 -1.91 15.04 0.78
CA SER A 189 -1.63 15.92 -0.36
C SER A 189 -1.69 17.40 0.04
N TYR A 190 -2.71 17.82 0.81
CA TYR A 190 -2.80 19.19 1.34
C TYR A 190 -1.67 19.51 2.32
N ILE A 191 -1.34 18.58 3.23
CA ILE A 191 -0.18 18.72 4.15
C ILE A 191 1.13 18.80 3.34
N SER A 192 1.26 18.02 2.26
CA SER A 192 2.44 18.07 1.40
C SER A 192 2.58 19.39 0.64
N ALA A 193 1.46 20.01 0.24
CA ALA A 193 1.44 21.34 -0.35
C ALA A 193 1.93 22.40 0.66
N LEU A 194 1.44 22.36 1.89
CA LEU A 194 1.97 23.19 3.00
C LEU A 194 3.48 22.96 3.17
N GLY A 195 3.93 21.71 3.21
CA GLY A 195 5.34 21.36 3.33
C GLY A 195 6.22 21.84 2.17
N ALA A 196 5.70 21.94 0.94
CA ALA A 196 6.43 22.52 -0.18
C ALA A 196 6.63 24.05 -0.01
N HIS A 197 5.65 24.71 0.59
CA HIS A 197 5.52 26.15 0.77
C HIS A 197 5.78 26.64 2.22
N ARG A 198 6.56 25.88 2.98
CA ARG A 198 6.87 26.13 4.40
C ARG A 198 7.90 27.24 4.68
N LYS A 199 7.86 28.33 3.91
CA LYS A 199 8.71 29.50 4.21
C LYS A 199 8.25 30.15 5.51
N ARG A 200 9.16 30.85 6.18
CA ARG A 200 8.82 31.59 7.40
C ARG A 200 7.68 32.57 7.12
N LEU A 201 6.65 32.58 7.95
CA LEU A 201 5.60 33.58 7.93
C LEU A 201 5.91 34.67 8.97
N ASN A 202 5.56 35.90 8.65
CA ASN A 202 5.74 37.04 9.54
C ASN A 202 4.42 37.54 10.13
N ASN A 203 3.29 37.17 9.52
CA ASN A 203 1.96 37.55 9.98
C ASN A 203 1.55 36.72 11.20
N SER A 204 1.53 37.35 12.38
CA SER A 204 1.19 36.68 13.64
C SER A 204 -0.23 36.14 13.64
N ALA A 205 -1.20 36.83 13.03
CA ALA A 205 -2.58 36.36 12.98
C ALA A 205 -2.74 35.05 12.20
N VAL A 206 -1.98 34.90 11.11
CA VAL A 206 -1.95 33.66 10.32
C VAL A 206 -1.25 32.54 11.11
N LEU A 207 -0.14 32.84 11.79
CA LEU A 207 0.57 31.87 12.63
C LEU A 207 -0.30 31.38 13.81
N ASP A 208 -1.01 32.29 14.49
CA ASP A 208 -1.90 31.92 15.59
C ASP A 208 -3.06 31.04 15.10
N LEU A 209 -3.63 31.37 13.93
CA LEU A 209 -4.65 30.53 13.31
C LEU A 209 -4.12 29.15 12.93
N LEU A 210 -2.88 29.06 12.41
CA LEU A 210 -2.25 27.79 12.11
C LEU A 210 -2.05 26.94 13.36
N ASN A 211 -1.56 27.53 14.45
CA ASN A 211 -1.38 26.85 15.72
C ASN A 211 -2.71 26.26 16.21
N ASP A 212 -3.78 27.05 16.17
CA ASP A 212 -5.12 26.59 16.58
C ASP A 212 -5.66 25.50 15.66
N ALA A 213 -5.47 25.64 14.34
CA ALA A 213 -5.90 24.65 13.36
C ALA A 213 -5.16 23.32 13.49
N VAL A 214 -3.84 23.34 13.70
CA VAL A 214 -3.03 22.13 13.90
C VAL A 214 -3.41 21.43 15.20
N CYS A 215 -3.57 22.16 16.30
CA CYS A 215 -4.07 21.61 17.56
C CYS A 215 -5.46 20.97 17.39
N TYR A 216 -6.35 21.61 16.62
CA TYR A 216 -7.67 21.08 16.33
C TYR A 216 -7.62 19.82 15.47
N VAL A 217 -6.81 19.79 14.41
CA VAL A 217 -6.58 18.60 13.57
C VAL A 217 -6.09 17.44 14.43
N ASP A 218 -5.08 17.67 15.28
CA ASP A 218 -4.53 16.63 16.14
C ASP A 218 -5.57 16.10 17.13
N GLY A 219 -6.32 17.00 17.78
CA GLY A 219 -7.40 16.65 18.68
C GLY A 219 -8.51 15.84 18.00
N ALA A 220 -8.98 16.30 16.83
CA ALA A 220 -10.05 15.66 16.06
C ALA A 220 -9.66 14.25 15.58
N LEU A 221 -8.40 14.05 15.17
CA LEU A 221 -7.94 12.76 14.66
C LEU A 221 -7.63 11.73 15.77
N HIS A 222 -7.35 12.18 17.00
CA HIS A 222 -7.00 11.30 18.12
C HIS A 222 -8.13 11.06 19.13
N HIS A 223 -9.15 11.93 19.22
CA HIS A 223 -10.24 11.78 20.18
C HIS A 223 -11.44 11.03 19.64
N ASP A 224 -12.09 10.29 20.55
CA ASP A 224 -13.35 9.60 20.29
C ASP A 224 -14.48 10.62 20.11
N ALA A 225 -15.47 10.30 19.28
CA ALA A 225 -16.52 11.20 18.77
C ALA A 225 -17.45 11.83 19.84
N GLN A 226 -17.15 11.66 21.13
CA GLN A 226 -17.95 12.09 22.27
C GLN A 226 -18.02 13.62 22.42
N ASP A 227 -17.10 14.36 21.80
CA ASP A 227 -17.08 15.84 21.79
C ASP A 227 -17.48 16.44 20.43
N HIS A 228 -18.33 15.75 19.65
CA HIS A 228 -18.74 16.18 18.30
C HIS A 228 -19.19 17.65 18.25
N GLN A 229 -19.96 18.10 19.25
CA GLN A 229 -20.43 19.49 19.33
C GLN A 229 -19.30 20.49 19.52
N ARG A 230 -18.31 20.17 20.36
CA ARG A 230 -17.11 21.00 20.57
C ARG A 230 -16.25 21.04 19.31
N ILE A 231 -16.14 19.90 18.63
CA ILE A 231 -15.39 19.75 17.38
C ILE A 231 -16.02 20.62 16.28
N THR A 232 -17.34 20.55 16.08
CA THR A 232 -18.06 21.38 15.11
C THR A 232 -17.93 22.87 15.42
N GLN A 233 -18.06 23.29 16.69
CA GLN A 233 -17.91 24.70 17.07
C GLN A 233 -16.49 25.24 16.81
N ALA A 234 -15.46 24.44 17.10
CA ALA A 234 -14.07 24.82 16.82
C ALA A 234 -13.83 24.95 15.30
N LEU A 235 -14.38 24.04 14.50
CA LEU A 235 -14.31 24.11 13.04
C LEU A 235 -14.98 25.36 12.49
N GLU A 236 -16.21 25.66 12.92
CA GLU A 236 -16.92 26.88 12.51
C GLU A 236 -16.12 28.14 12.85
N THR A 237 -15.55 28.18 14.06
CA THR A 237 -14.72 29.31 14.52
C THR A 237 -13.48 29.48 13.66
N LEU A 238 -12.78 28.39 13.33
CA LEU A 238 -11.60 28.41 12.48
C LEU A 238 -11.95 28.84 11.04
N SER A 239 -13.01 28.28 10.47
CA SER A 239 -13.49 28.65 9.13
C SER A 239 -13.86 30.13 9.03
N LEU A 240 -14.53 30.69 10.05
CA LEU A 240 -14.81 32.12 10.11
C LEU A 240 -13.53 32.96 10.16
N ARG A 241 -12.55 32.58 10.99
CA ARG A 241 -11.28 33.31 11.07
C ARG A 241 -10.49 33.25 9.76
N ILE A 242 -10.51 32.11 9.05
CA ILE A 242 -9.91 31.99 7.71
C ILE A 242 -10.56 33.00 6.74
N GLY A 243 -11.89 33.11 6.75
CA GLY A 243 -12.62 34.04 5.87
C GLY A 243 -12.41 35.52 6.19
N LEU A 244 -12.01 35.86 7.42
CA LEU A 244 -11.72 37.23 7.83
C LEU A 244 -10.31 37.68 7.46
N LEU A 245 -9.39 36.76 7.20
CA LEU A 245 -8.02 37.08 6.77
C LEU A 245 -8.00 37.29 5.26
N THR A 246 -7.57 38.47 4.83
CA THR A 246 -7.41 38.84 3.41
C THR A 246 -5.92 38.93 3.05
N PRO A 247 -5.26 37.80 2.75
CA PRO A 247 -3.87 37.80 2.34
C PRO A 247 -3.70 38.43 0.95
N GLU A 248 -2.49 38.91 0.65
CA GLU A 248 -2.18 39.39 -0.70
C GLU A 248 -2.34 38.26 -1.74
N PRO A 249 -2.80 38.57 -2.97
CA PRO A 249 -2.90 37.58 -4.04
C PRO A 249 -1.56 36.90 -4.32
N GLU A 250 -1.57 35.58 -4.51
CA GLU A 250 -0.40 34.74 -4.80
C GLU A 250 0.65 34.72 -3.67
N SER A 251 0.29 35.17 -2.46
CA SER A 251 1.16 35.07 -1.29
C SER A 251 1.21 33.64 -0.71
N GLU A 252 2.30 33.32 -0.01
CA GLU A 252 2.41 32.07 0.74
C GLU A 252 1.32 31.98 1.82
N GLU A 253 0.91 33.11 2.40
CA GLU A 253 -0.18 33.18 3.39
C GLU A 253 -1.53 32.75 2.78
N GLN A 254 -1.82 33.16 1.55
CA GLN A 254 -3.03 32.74 0.84
C GLN A 254 -3.07 31.24 0.63
N LEU A 255 -1.97 30.67 0.13
CA LEU A 255 -1.86 29.22 -0.06
C LEU A 255 -2.07 28.49 1.28
N VAL A 256 -1.42 28.95 2.34
CA VAL A 256 -1.47 28.32 3.65
C VAL A 256 -2.90 28.32 4.22
N LEU A 257 -3.59 29.45 4.15
CA LEU A 257 -4.99 29.56 4.58
C LEU A 257 -5.92 28.66 3.75
N GLN A 258 -5.70 28.60 2.43
CA GLN A 258 -6.48 27.73 1.54
C GLN A 258 -6.26 26.25 1.87
N GLN A 259 -5.01 25.80 2.02
CA GLN A 259 -4.70 24.40 2.31
C GLN A 259 -5.23 23.98 3.69
N ILE A 260 -5.13 24.85 4.70
CA ILE A 260 -5.70 24.56 6.03
C ILE A 260 -7.23 24.50 5.97
N GLY A 261 -7.89 25.40 5.23
CA GLY A 261 -9.33 25.31 5.00
C GLY A 261 -9.73 23.94 4.42
N LEU A 262 -9.03 23.50 3.38
CA LEU A 262 -9.25 22.19 2.75
C LEU A 262 -8.97 21.02 3.70
N VAL A 263 -7.95 21.12 4.57
CA VAL A 263 -7.70 20.12 5.62
C VAL A 263 -8.88 20.03 6.58
N LEU A 264 -9.38 21.18 7.05
CA LEU A 264 -10.49 21.24 8.00
C LEU A 264 -11.79 20.67 7.40
N GLU A 265 -12.05 20.91 6.12
CA GLU A 265 -13.21 20.37 5.41
C GLU A 265 -13.27 18.83 5.38
N LEU A 266 -12.12 18.15 5.38
CA LEU A 266 -12.06 16.68 5.36
C LEU A 266 -12.31 16.03 6.73
N LEU A 267 -12.04 16.75 7.83
CA LEU A 267 -12.02 16.18 9.18
C LEU A 267 -13.36 15.55 9.62
N PRO A 268 -14.55 16.15 9.38
CA PRO A 268 -15.81 15.57 9.85
C PRO A 268 -16.05 14.16 9.29
N GLU A 269 -15.82 13.95 8.00
CA GLU A 269 -16.00 12.63 7.38
C GLU A 269 -14.90 11.66 7.82
N LEU A 270 -13.65 12.12 7.88
CA LEU A 270 -12.51 11.29 8.23
C LEU A 270 -12.60 10.77 9.67
N THR A 271 -13.05 11.61 10.61
CA THR A 271 -13.28 11.22 12.02
C THR A 271 -14.47 10.27 12.17
N ALA A 272 -15.56 10.48 11.44
CA ALA A 272 -16.71 9.58 11.42
C ALA A 272 -16.33 8.17 10.92
N LEU A 273 -15.55 8.09 9.84
CA LEU A 273 -15.06 6.83 9.29
C LEU A 273 -14.06 6.14 10.24
N ASN A 274 -13.18 6.90 10.89
CA ASN A 274 -12.26 6.37 11.90
C ASN A 274 -13.02 5.72 13.06
N ALA A 275 -14.05 6.40 13.60
CA ALA A 275 -14.91 5.85 14.65
C ALA A 275 -15.68 4.61 14.19
N GLN A 276 -16.20 4.61 12.95
CA GLN A 276 -16.89 3.44 12.38
C GLN A 276 -15.96 2.22 12.29
N ILE A 277 -14.70 2.41 11.86
CA ILE A 277 -13.70 1.35 11.75
C ILE A 277 -13.26 0.87 13.13
N GLY A 278 -13.09 1.78 14.09
CA GLY A 278 -12.73 1.45 15.47
C GLY A 278 -13.79 0.61 16.19
N ASN A 279 -15.06 0.94 16.01
CA ASN A 279 -16.19 0.23 16.65
C ASN A 279 -16.48 -1.16 16.08
N ALA A 280 -15.92 -1.48 14.91
CA ALA A 280 -16.18 -2.74 14.21
C ALA A 280 -15.11 -3.82 14.46
N ALA A 281 -14.05 -3.49 15.21
CA ALA A 281 -12.93 -4.37 15.55
C ALA A 281 -13.12 -5.08 16.89
#